data_AF-A0A3D2K3H5-F1
#
_entry.id   AF-A0A3D2K3H5-F1
#
_cell.length_a   1.000
_cell.length_b   1.000
_cell.length_c   1.000
_cell.angle_alpha   90.00
_cell.angle_beta   90.00
_cell.angle_gamma   90.00
#
_symmetry.space_group_name_H-M   'P 1'
#
loop_
_entity.id
_entity.type
_entity.pdbx_description
1 polymer ?
#
loop_
_entity_poly.entity_id
_entity_poly.type
_entity_poly.pdbx_seq_one_letter_code
_entity_poly.pdbx_strand_id
1 'polypeptide(L)'
;MTKNTTMIVALTLCVGALAQADDTAAQRANSLYKQGVIAMNEGKYDIARTTFREVLRINPKHLPARKKFLFISSNRRSLAIRDRKNALCKVLIPKVHLDKAPVRESLDMLAVQVERESQQKTTPNFIIQDPTGAFKNSRVNLRLERIPAETLLRYIVDQAGGYIRYDNHAIIVSPRVSASSKMKK
;
A
#
# COMPACT_ATOMS: atom_id res chain seq x y z
N MET A 1 -34.58 78.91 8.07
CA MET A 1 -34.46 78.31 6.73
C MET A 1 -33.46 77.16 6.81
N THR A 2 -33.86 76.04 6.25
CA THR A 2 -33.42 74.67 6.57
C THR A 2 -32.19 74.19 5.78
N LYS A 3 -31.20 73.71 6.54
CA LYS A 3 -30.26 72.58 6.33
C LYS A 3 -29.83 72.23 4.90
N ASN A 4 -28.56 72.55 4.59
CA ASN A 4 -27.72 71.77 3.67
C ASN A 4 -26.66 71.02 4.49
N THR A 5 -26.75 69.70 4.58
CA THR A 5 -25.64 68.86 5.06
C THR A 5 -25.65 67.54 4.29
N THR A 6 -24.74 67.47 3.34
CA THR A 6 -23.96 66.30 2.90
C THR A 6 -24.24 64.98 3.62
N MET A 7 -24.65 63.96 2.85
CA MET A 7 -24.41 62.56 3.23
C MET A 7 -24.15 61.69 1.99
N ILE A 8 -22.91 61.74 1.50
CA ILE A 8 -22.35 60.68 0.66
C ILE A 8 -21.80 59.64 1.64
N VAL A 9 -22.56 58.57 1.91
CA VAL A 9 -22.00 57.34 2.48
C VAL A 9 -21.77 56.40 1.31
N ALA A 10 -20.55 56.49 0.80
CA ALA A 10 -19.99 55.60 -0.19
C ALA A 10 -19.72 54.22 0.43
N LEU A 11 -20.38 53.20 -0.11
CA LEU A 11 -19.77 51.96 -0.59
C LEU A 11 -18.56 51.40 0.19
N THR A 12 -18.77 50.89 1.41
CA THR A 12 -17.77 50.05 2.11
C THR A 12 -18.39 48.75 2.61
N LEU A 13 -18.54 47.74 1.74
CA LEU A 13 -19.02 46.42 2.19
C LEU A 13 -18.51 45.21 1.37
N CYS A 14 -17.35 45.30 0.70
CA CYS A 14 -16.81 44.14 -0.03
C CYS A 14 -15.39 43.68 0.36
N VAL A 15 -14.72 44.28 1.35
CA VAL A 15 -13.33 43.88 1.70
C VAL A 15 -13.28 42.78 2.77
N GLY A 16 -14.30 42.62 3.61
CA GLY A 16 -14.30 41.64 4.71
C GLY A 16 -14.52 40.18 4.30
N ALA A 17 -15.17 39.92 3.16
CA ALA A 17 -15.53 38.56 2.74
C ALA A 17 -14.34 37.76 2.16
N LEU A 18 -13.34 38.44 1.59
CA LEU A 18 -12.19 37.79 0.96
C LEU A 18 -11.20 37.25 2.00
N ALA A 19 -10.92 38.01 3.06
CA ALA A 19 -9.98 37.59 4.12
C ALA A 19 -10.48 36.38 4.93
N GLN A 20 -11.77 36.36 5.28
CA GLN A 20 -12.36 35.23 6.03
C GLN A 20 -12.42 33.93 5.21
N ALA A 21 -12.62 34.05 3.89
CA ALA A 21 -12.63 32.91 2.98
C ALA A 21 -11.22 32.29 2.82
N ASP A 22 -10.19 33.13 2.71
CA ASP A 22 -8.80 32.69 2.60
C ASP A 22 -8.29 32.00 3.87
N ASP A 23 -8.62 32.53 5.05
CA ASP A 23 -8.28 31.89 6.34
C ASP A 23 -8.93 30.51 6.47
N THR A 24 -10.18 30.37 6.04
CA THR A 24 -10.91 29.10 6.06
C THR A 24 -10.28 28.08 5.08
N ALA A 25 -9.88 28.53 3.89
CA ALA A 25 -9.22 27.68 2.90
C ALA A 25 -7.83 27.19 3.38
N ALA A 26 -7.04 28.08 4.00
CA ALA A 26 -5.75 27.75 4.57
C ALA A 26 -5.86 26.75 5.72
N GLN A 27 -6.81 26.94 6.63
CA GLN A 27 -7.08 26.00 7.72
C GLN A 27 -7.51 24.62 7.19
N ARG A 28 -8.38 24.58 6.18
CA ARG A 28 -8.80 23.34 5.53
C ARG A 28 -7.62 22.61 4.88
N ALA A 29 -6.76 23.32 4.16
CA ALA A 29 -5.54 22.75 3.57
C ALA A 29 -4.61 22.15 4.63
N ASN A 30 -4.43 22.82 5.76
CA ASN A 30 -3.62 22.32 6.88
C ASN A 30 -4.22 21.07 7.54
N SER A 31 -5.53 21.02 7.71
CA SER A 31 -6.22 19.85 8.25
C SER A 31 -6.07 18.63 7.32
N LEU A 32 -6.30 18.82 6.02
CA LEU A 32 -6.09 17.79 5.00
C LEU A 32 -4.62 17.34 4.96
N TYR A 33 -3.67 18.27 5.08
CA TYR A 33 -2.25 17.90 5.14
C TYR A 33 -1.95 16.96 6.32
N LYS A 34 -2.47 17.26 7.52
CA LYS A 34 -2.34 16.38 8.68
C LYS A 34 -2.93 15.00 8.43
N GLN A 35 -4.13 14.92 7.83
CA GLN A 35 -4.74 13.65 7.46
C GLN A 35 -3.89 12.86 6.46
N GLY A 36 -3.32 13.53 5.46
CA GLY A 36 -2.42 12.90 4.50
C GLY A 36 -1.14 12.36 5.16
N VAL A 37 -0.60 13.07 6.15
CA VAL A 37 0.55 12.60 6.94
C VAL A 37 0.19 11.36 7.77
N ILE A 38 -0.98 11.35 8.42
CA ILE A 38 -1.47 10.18 9.17
C ILE A 38 -1.60 8.98 8.23
N ALA A 39 -2.28 9.15 7.09
CA ALA A 39 -2.42 8.09 6.09
C ALA A 39 -1.07 7.57 5.59
N MET A 40 -0.09 8.45 5.39
CA MET A 40 1.26 8.05 4.99
C MET A 40 1.97 7.21 6.06
N ASN A 41 1.83 7.60 7.34
CA ASN A 41 2.42 6.87 8.48
C ASN A 41 1.76 5.50 8.67
N GLU A 42 0.47 5.38 8.35
CA GLU A 42 -0.26 4.11 8.35
C GLU A 42 0.07 3.22 7.13
N GLY A 43 0.89 3.70 6.18
CA GLY A 43 1.21 2.99 4.93
C GLY A 43 0.10 3.08 3.87
N LYS A 44 -0.93 3.89 4.08
CA LYS A 44 -2.05 4.09 3.15
C LYS A 44 -1.69 5.10 2.06
N TYR A 45 -0.68 4.81 1.25
CA TYR A 45 -0.09 5.78 0.31
C TYR A 45 -1.04 6.24 -0.80
N ASP A 46 -2.00 5.42 -1.24
CA ASP A 46 -3.01 5.86 -2.21
C ASP A 46 -3.97 6.92 -1.62
N ILE A 47 -4.36 6.74 -0.36
CA ILE A 47 -5.16 7.73 0.38
C ILE A 47 -4.32 8.99 0.58
N ALA A 48 -3.09 8.86 1.12
CA ALA A 48 -2.19 9.99 1.34
C ALA A 48 -1.93 10.78 0.04
N ARG A 49 -1.71 10.12 -1.09
CA ARG A 49 -1.52 10.78 -2.40
C ARG A 49 -2.74 11.62 -2.78
N THR A 50 -3.93 11.06 -2.62
CA THR A 50 -5.18 11.75 -2.95
C THR A 50 -5.40 12.94 -2.03
N THR A 51 -5.15 12.78 -0.72
CA THR A 51 -5.24 13.86 0.25
C THR A 51 -4.24 14.98 -0.04
N PHE A 52 -2.98 14.68 -0.34
CA PHE A 52 -2.00 15.71 -0.69
C PHE A 52 -2.32 16.42 -2.01
N ARG A 53 -2.91 15.71 -2.98
CA ARG A 53 -3.43 16.35 -4.20
C ARG A 53 -4.49 17.38 -3.86
N GLU A 54 -5.39 17.07 -2.93
CA GLU A 54 -6.45 17.99 -2.51
C GLU A 54 -5.89 19.20 -1.76
N VAL A 55 -4.87 19.01 -0.92
CA VAL A 55 -4.12 20.13 -0.29
C VAL A 55 -3.58 21.08 -1.36
N LEU A 56 -2.98 20.53 -2.43
CA LEU A 56 -2.41 21.33 -3.52
C LEU A 56 -3.48 21.98 -4.41
N ARG A 57 -4.69 21.43 -4.44
CA ARG A 57 -5.83 22.06 -5.12
C ARG A 57 -6.30 23.31 -4.37
N ILE A 58 -6.30 23.27 -3.05
CA ILE A 58 -6.72 24.40 -2.18
C ILE A 58 -5.59 25.42 -2.00
N ASN A 59 -4.36 24.95 -1.79
CA ASN A 59 -3.17 25.77 -1.65
C ASN A 59 -2.04 25.24 -2.56
N PRO A 60 -1.96 25.73 -3.82
CA PRO A 60 -0.95 25.30 -4.79
C PRO A 60 0.50 25.54 -4.35
N LYS A 61 0.74 26.49 -3.45
CA LYS A 61 2.07 26.85 -2.94
C LYS A 61 2.47 26.06 -1.69
N HIS A 62 1.64 25.11 -1.23
CA HIS A 62 1.91 24.31 -0.02
C HIS A 62 3.10 23.34 -0.21
N LEU A 63 4.32 23.83 0.01
CA LEU A 63 5.57 23.09 -0.24
C LEU A 63 5.66 21.71 0.44
N PRO A 64 5.28 21.53 1.73
CA PRO A 64 5.36 20.21 2.36
C PRO A 64 4.47 19.14 1.69
N ALA A 65 3.23 19.49 1.34
CA ALA A 65 2.32 18.63 0.60
C ALA A 65 2.86 18.29 -0.80
N ARG A 66 3.45 19.26 -1.51
CA ARG A 66 4.06 19.04 -2.83
C ARG A 66 5.18 18.01 -2.78
N LYS A 67 6.08 18.13 -1.80
CA LYS A 67 7.18 17.17 -1.60
C LYS A 67 6.66 15.76 -1.33
N LYS A 68 5.69 15.61 -0.43
CA LYS A 68 5.10 14.30 -0.11
C LYS A 68 4.33 13.69 -1.28
N PHE A 69 3.55 14.50 -2.01
CA PHE A 69 2.85 14.07 -3.22
C PHE A 69 3.82 13.56 -4.29
N LEU A 70 4.91 14.29 -4.54
CA LEU A 70 5.92 13.88 -5.52
C LEU A 70 6.61 12.59 -5.10
N PHE A 71 7.04 12.48 -3.85
CA PHE A 71 7.63 11.25 -3.30
C PHE A 71 6.71 10.05 -3.53
N ILE A 72 5.44 10.13 -3.14
CA ILE A 72 4.51 9.00 -3.32
C ILE A 72 4.30 8.68 -4.80
N SER A 73 4.18 9.71 -5.65
CA SER A 73 3.92 9.53 -7.08
C SER A 73 5.11 8.87 -7.79
N SER A 74 6.34 9.31 -7.48
CA SER A 74 7.58 8.76 -8.04
C SER A 74 7.87 7.35 -7.51
N ASN A 75 7.45 7.03 -6.28
CA ASN A 75 7.78 5.77 -5.63
C ASN A 75 6.60 4.77 -5.54
N ARG A 76 5.47 5.04 -6.20
CA ARG A 76 4.20 4.29 -6.06
C ARG A 76 4.40 2.77 -6.11
N ARG A 77 5.12 2.27 -7.12
CA ARG A 77 5.39 0.83 -7.29
C ARG A 77 6.16 0.25 -6.10
N SER A 78 7.24 0.91 -5.68
CA SER A 78 8.07 0.46 -4.55
C SER A 78 7.32 0.50 -3.22
N LEU A 79 6.39 1.45 -3.06
CA LEU A 79 5.54 1.56 -1.87
C LEU A 79 4.54 0.42 -1.83
N ALA A 80 3.79 0.18 -2.91
CA ALA A 80 2.84 -0.92 -3.01
C ALA A 80 3.48 -2.30 -2.80
N ILE A 81 4.69 -2.50 -3.35
CA ILE A 81 5.48 -3.73 -3.12
C ILE A 81 5.82 -3.90 -1.63
N ARG A 82 6.27 -2.84 -0.96
CA ARG A 82 6.59 -2.87 0.47
C ARG A 82 5.34 -3.12 1.32
N ASP A 83 4.22 -2.48 1.00
CA ASP A 83 2.98 -2.64 1.75
C ASP A 83 2.44 -4.06 1.68
N ARG A 84 2.50 -4.68 0.50
CA ARG A 84 2.11 -6.07 0.30
C ARG A 84 2.94 -7.02 1.15
N LYS A 85 4.26 -6.84 1.16
CA LYS A 85 5.15 -7.62 2.04
C LYS A 85 4.78 -7.40 3.51
N ASN A 86 4.63 -6.14 3.92
CA ASN A 86 4.30 -5.77 5.30
C ASN A 86 2.92 -6.30 5.74
N ALA A 87 1.95 -6.37 4.85
CA ALA A 87 0.63 -6.94 5.13
C ALA A 87 0.75 -8.40 5.57
N LEU A 88 1.55 -9.20 4.87
CA LEU A 88 1.81 -10.59 5.27
C LEU A 88 2.62 -10.68 6.58
N CYS A 89 3.58 -9.78 6.82
CA CYS A 89 4.35 -9.79 8.08
C CYS A 89 3.48 -9.57 9.32
N LYS A 90 2.37 -8.82 9.19
CA LYS A 90 1.46 -8.49 10.30
C LYS A 90 0.47 -9.61 10.63
N VAL A 91 0.31 -10.59 9.75
CA VAL A 91 -0.63 -11.69 9.94
C VAL A 91 0.09 -12.86 10.59
N LEU A 92 -0.31 -13.19 11.81
CA LEU A 92 0.22 -14.33 12.55
C LEU A 92 -0.57 -15.58 12.21
N ILE A 93 0.13 -16.61 11.74
CA ILE A 93 -0.45 -17.91 11.44
C ILE A 93 -0.32 -18.80 12.68
N PRO A 94 -1.44 -19.26 13.29
CA PRO A 94 -1.40 -19.93 14.58
C PRO A 94 -0.73 -21.29 14.50
N LYS A 95 -1.03 -22.08 13.46
CA LYS A 95 -0.51 -23.43 13.30
C LYS A 95 -0.55 -23.87 11.85
N VAL A 96 0.54 -24.50 11.42
CA VAL A 96 0.64 -25.13 10.09
C VAL A 96 1.26 -26.51 10.21
N HIS A 97 0.63 -27.46 9.53
CA HIS A 97 1.18 -28.78 9.28
C HIS A 97 1.01 -29.08 7.79
N LEU A 98 2.14 -29.18 7.09
CA LEU A 98 2.23 -29.66 5.72
C LEU A 98 3.03 -30.96 5.75
N ASP A 99 2.48 -32.03 5.19
CA ASP A 99 3.18 -33.30 5.02
C ASP A 99 3.23 -33.64 3.54
N LYS A 100 4.41 -33.46 2.94
CA LYS A 100 4.65 -33.69 1.51
C LYS A 100 3.62 -32.99 0.61
N ALA A 101 3.23 -31.78 0.99
CA ALA A 101 2.24 -31.01 0.24
C ALA A 101 2.87 -30.44 -1.06
N PRO A 102 2.15 -30.44 -2.19
CA PRO A 102 2.54 -29.67 -3.37
C PRO A 102 2.67 -28.17 -3.07
N VAL A 103 3.51 -27.48 -3.84
CA VAL A 103 3.70 -26.02 -3.70
C VAL A 103 2.40 -25.25 -3.86
N ARG A 104 1.59 -25.61 -4.87
CA ARG A 104 0.28 -24.97 -5.12
C ARG A 104 -0.64 -25.08 -3.91
N GLU A 105 -0.85 -26.30 -3.41
CA GLU A 105 -1.69 -26.54 -2.24
C GLU A 105 -1.19 -25.78 -1.00
N SER A 106 0.13 -25.73 -0.81
CA SER A 106 0.75 -24.98 0.29
C SER A 106 0.46 -23.48 0.21
N LEU A 107 0.50 -22.89 -0.99
CA LEU A 107 0.20 -21.48 -1.23
C LEU A 107 -1.31 -21.18 -1.12
N ASP A 108 -2.16 -22.09 -1.60
CA ASP A 108 -3.62 -21.96 -1.51
C ASP A 108 -4.06 -22.01 -0.03
N MET A 109 -3.53 -22.95 0.74
CA MET A 109 -3.72 -23.02 2.18
C MET A 109 -3.27 -21.73 2.87
N LEU A 110 -2.07 -21.25 2.54
CA LEU A 110 -1.55 -20.00 3.10
C LEU A 110 -2.48 -18.83 2.80
N ALA A 111 -3.01 -18.73 1.58
CA ALA A 111 -3.93 -17.66 1.20
C ALA A 111 -5.20 -17.68 2.07
N VAL A 112 -5.79 -18.87 2.25
CA VAL A 112 -6.98 -19.07 3.10
C VAL A 112 -6.69 -18.67 4.56
N GLN A 113 -5.55 -19.08 5.12
CA GLN A 113 -5.21 -18.72 6.50
C GLN A 113 -4.92 -17.22 6.64
N VAL A 114 -4.22 -16.60 5.68
CA VAL A 114 -3.99 -15.15 5.72
C VAL A 114 -5.29 -14.38 5.69
N GLU A 115 -6.23 -14.77 4.83
CA GLU A 115 -7.54 -14.12 4.75
C GLU A 115 -8.31 -14.28 6.07
N ARG A 116 -8.35 -15.49 6.63
CA ARG A 116 -9.01 -15.78 7.90
C ARG A 116 -8.42 -14.96 9.05
N GLU A 117 -7.11 -15.09 9.28
CA GLU A 117 -6.42 -14.50 10.43
C GLU A 117 -6.33 -12.96 10.32
N SER A 118 -6.39 -12.42 9.10
CA SER A 118 -6.48 -10.98 8.88
C SER A 118 -7.90 -10.42 8.94
N GLN A 119 -8.93 -11.24 9.19
CA GLN A 119 -10.34 -10.83 9.12
C GLN A 119 -10.69 -10.22 7.75
N GLN A 120 -10.28 -10.89 6.67
CA GLN A 120 -10.46 -10.47 5.27
C GLN A 120 -9.75 -9.15 4.90
N LYS A 121 -8.92 -8.57 5.79
CA LYS A 121 -8.18 -7.32 5.51
C LYS A 121 -7.03 -7.54 4.53
N THR A 122 -6.49 -8.76 4.45
CA THR A 122 -5.38 -9.13 3.57
C THR A 122 -5.75 -10.34 2.74
N THR A 123 -5.81 -10.17 1.42
CA THR A 123 -6.06 -11.25 0.45
C THR A 123 -4.84 -11.38 -0.48
N PRO A 124 -3.93 -12.32 -0.21
CA PRO A 124 -2.76 -12.50 -1.06
C PRO A 124 -3.15 -13.18 -2.37
N ASN A 125 -2.61 -12.66 -3.48
CA ASN A 125 -2.70 -13.32 -4.79
C ASN A 125 -1.34 -13.92 -5.13
N PHE A 126 -1.24 -15.24 -5.11
CA PHE A 126 -0.03 -15.98 -5.46
C PHE A 126 -0.08 -16.43 -6.93
N ILE A 127 0.96 -16.07 -7.69
CA ILE A 127 1.13 -16.51 -9.08
C ILE A 127 2.36 -17.42 -9.14
N ILE A 128 2.16 -18.66 -9.59
CA ILE A 128 3.26 -19.58 -9.85
C ILE A 128 3.72 -19.38 -11.30
N GLN A 129 4.95 -18.90 -11.47
CA GLN A 129 5.61 -18.81 -12.76
C GLN A 129 6.69 -19.90 -12.85
N ASP A 130 6.29 -21.07 -13.33
CA ASP A 130 7.14 -22.27 -13.47
C ASP A 130 7.04 -22.83 -14.91
N PRO A 131 7.72 -22.21 -15.88
CA PRO A 131 7.70 -22.69 -17.28
C PRO A 131 8.37 -24.05 -17.45
N THR A 132 9.22 -24.46 -16.51
CA THR A 132 10.01 -25.70 -16.58
C THR A 132 9.37 -26.90 -15.89
N GLY A 133 8.27 -26.69 -15.16
CA GLY A 133 7.66 -27.70 -14.29
C GLY A 133 8.54 -28.10 -13.12
N ALA A 134 9.48 -27.25 -12.69
CA ALA A 134 10.43 -27.54 -11.62
C ALA A 134 9.73 -27.79 -10.27
N PHE A 135 8.56 -27.20 -10.02
CA PHE A 135 7.77 -27.42 -8.81
C PHE A 135 6.89 -28.67 -8.85
N LYS A 136 6.75 -29.34 -10.01
CA LYS A 136 5.81 -30.46 -10.19
C LYS A 136 5.98 -31.57 -9.15
N ASN A 137 7.24 -31.87 -8.80
CA ASN A 137 7.59 -32.91 -7.83
C ASN A 137 8.09 -32.33 -6.50
N SER A 138 8.13 -31.01 -6.35
CA SER A 138 8.53 -30.36 -5.10
C SER A 138 7.49 -30.62 -4.02
N ARG A 139 7.97 -31.03 -2.85
CA ARG A 139 7.15 -31.40 -1.70
C ARG A 139 7.59 -30.57 -0.51
N VAL A 140 6.62 -29.90 0.11
CA VAL A 140 6.83 -29.05 1.28
C VAL A 140 6.44 -29.84 2.52
N ASN A 141 7.31 -29.84 3.54
CA ASN A 141 7.06 -30.44 4.84
C ASN A 141 7.40 -29.44 5.93
N LEU A 142 6.37 -28.93 6.60
CA LEU A 142 6.49 -27.88 7.61
C LEU A 142 5.60 -28.20 8.80
N ARG A 143 6.13 -28.03 10.01
CA ARG A 143 5.39 -28.04 11.26
C ARG A 143 5.79 -26.82 12.06
N LEU A 144 4.92 -25.82 12.06
CA LEU A 144 5.23 -24.50 12.59
C LEU A 144 4.03 -24.00 13.39
N GLU A 145 4.32 -23.26 14.45
CA GLU A 145 3.32 -22.63 15.30
C GLU A 145 3.67 -21.16 15.46
N ARG A 146 2.63 -20.31 15.47
CA ARG A 146 2.72 -18.86 15.70
C ARG A 146 3.78 -18.18 14.84
N ILE A 147 3.65 -18.29 13.52
CA ILE A 147 4.61 -17.75 12.55
C ILE A 147 4.00 -16.62 11.72
N PRO A 148 4.72 -15.53 11.41
CA PRO A 148 4.25 -14.54 10.44
C PRO A 148 4.02 -15.17 9.06
N ALA A 149 2.95 -14.78 8.37
CA ALA A 149 2.59 -15.33 7.08
C ALA A 149 3.67 -15.11 6.00
N GLU A 150 4.40 -13.99 6.06
CA GLU A 150 5.51 -13.73 5.15
C GLU A 150 6.66 -14.71 5.34
N THR A 151 6.97 -15.07 6.59
CA THR A 151 8.00 -16.07 6.92
C THR A 151 7.57 -17.46 6.47
N LEU A 152 6.30 -17.82 6.68
CA LEU A 152 5.75 -19.09 6.22
C LEU A 152 5.79 -19.21 4.68
N LEU A 153 5.40 -18.16 3.95
CA LEU A 153 5.55 -18.09 2.50
C LEU A 153 7.00 -18.37 2.09
N ARG A 154 7.96 -17.73 2.77
CA ARG A 154 9.38 -17.92 2.51
C ARG A 154 9.81 -19.38 2.69
N TYR A 155 9.43 -20.01 3.79
CA TYR A 155 9.75 -21.42 4.04
C TYR A 155 9.13 -22.37 3.01
N ILE A 156 7.88 -22.13 2.60
CA ILE A 156 7.22 -22.89 1.53
C ILE A 156 8.05 -22.81 0.24
N VAL A 157 8.43 -21.60 -0.15
CA VAL A 157 9.14 -21.37 -1.43
C VAL A 157 10.59 -21.82 -1.37
N ASP A 158 11.27 -21.66 -0.24
CA ASP A 158 12.65 -22.11 -0.04
C ASP A 158 12.75 -23.64 -0.09
N GLN A 159 11.86 -24.38 0.59
CA GLN A 159 11.81 -25.84 0.49
C GLN A 159 11.47 -26.33 -0.91
N ALA A 160 10.69 -25.55 -1.67
CA ALA A 160 10.38 -25.86 -3.06
C ALA A 160 11.54 -25.58 -4.03
N GLY A 161 12.64 -24.96 -3.58
CA GLY A 161 13.77 -24.56 -4.43
C GLY A 161 13.47 -23.30 -5.27
N GLY A 162 12.63 -22.41 -4.76
CA GLY A 162 12.17 -21.21 -5.47
C GLY A 162 12.73 -19.89 -4.97
N TYR A 163 12.12 -18.81 -5.45
CA TYR A 163 12.26 -17.45 -4.95
C TYR A 163 10.93 -16.70 -5.09
N ILE A 164 10.79 -15.64 -4.29
CA ILE A 164 9.60 -14.79 -4.23
C ILE A 164 9.90 -13.43 -4.85
N ARG A 165 9.01 -12.95 -5.70
CA ARG A 165 9.01 -11.58 -6.21
C ARG A 165 7.68 -10.90 -5.91
N TYR A 166 7.73 -9.85 -5.12
CA TYR A 166 6.57 -8.98 -4.89
C TYR A 166 6.34 -8.07 -6.10
N ASP A 167 5.10 -7.99 -6.56
CA ASP A 167 4.65 -7.08 -7.59
C ASP A 167 3.50 -6.20 -7.08
N ASN A 168 3.03 -5.28 -7.91
CA ASN A 168 1.98 -4.32 -7.56
C ASN A 168 0.65 -5.01 -7.22
N HIS A 169 0.34 -6.13 -7.90
CA HIS A 169 -0.95 -6.83 -7.80
C HIS A 169 -0.84 -8.31 -7.40
N ALA A 170 0.36 -8.88 -7.38
CA ALA A 170 0.56 -10.29 -7.04
C ALA A 170 1.89 -10.53 -6.31
N ILE A 171 1.99 -11.71 -5.72
CA ILE A 171 3.22 -12.29 -5.19
C ILE A 171 3.59 -13.44 -6.12
N ILE A 172 4.71 -13.30 -6.81
CA ILE A 172 5.14 -14.23 -7.84
C ILE A 172 6.12 -15.21 -7.23
N VAL A 173 5.88 -16.50 -7.43
CA VAL A 173 6.71 -17.61 -6.98
C VAL A 173 7.28 -18.31 -8.20
N SER A 174 8.61 -18.41 -8.25
CA SER A 174 9.33 -18.99 -9.39
C SER A 174 10.44 -19.93 -8.93
N PRO A 175 10.77 -20.98 -9.70
CA PRO A 175 11.88 -21.87 -9.36
C PRO A 175 13.22 -21.14 -9.54
N ARG A 176 14.21 -21.48 -8.71
CA ARG A 176 15.57 -20.91 -8.80
C ARG A 176 16.37 -21.47 -9.98
N VAL A 177 15.98 -22.64 -10.49
CA VAL A 177 16.65 -23.30 -11.61
C VAL A 177 16.11 -22.73 -12.93
N SER A 178 16.98 -22.09 -13.71
CA SER A 178 16.63 -21.61 -15.05
C SER A 178 16.60 -22.77 -16.06
N ALA A 179 15.78 -22.61 -17.11
CA ALA A 179 15.70 -23.53 -18.25
C ALA A 179 17.07 -23.79 -18.93
N SER A 180 18.09 -22.94 -18.70
CA SER A 180 19.43 -23.11 -19.30
C SER A 180 20.23 -24.30 -18.75
N SER A 181 19.90 -24.81 -17.57
CA SER A 181 20.63 -25.93 -16.95
C SER A 181 20.30 -27.31 -17.55
N LYS A 182 19.15 -27.45 -18.25
CA LYS A 182 18.74 -28.68 -18.91
C LYS A 182 19.30 -28.85 -20.34
N MET A 183 19.96 -27.84 -20.91
CA MET A 183 20.58 -27.93 -22.24
C MET A 183 22.06 -28.38 -22.21
N LYS A 184 22.60 -28.75 -21.04
CA LYS A 184 24.01 -29.15 -20.88
C LYS A 184 24.22 -30.59 -20.38
N LYS A 185 23.27 -31.50 -20.61
CA LYS A 185 23.49 -32.94 -20.42
C LYS A 185 23.00 -33.72 -21.61
#